data_AF-G3AS09-F1
#
_entry.id   AF-G3AS09-F1
#
_cell.length_a   1.000
_cell.length_b   1.000
_cell.length_c   1.000
_cell.angle_alpha   90.00
_cell.angle_beta   90.00
_cell.angle_gamma   90.00
#
_symmetry.space_group_name_H-M   'P 1'
#
loop_
_entity.id
_entity.type
_entity.pdbx_description
1 polymer ?
#
loop_
_entity_poly.entity_id
_entity_poly.type
_entity_poly.pdbx_seq_one_letter_code
_entity_poly.pdbx_strand_id
1 'polypeptide(L)'
;MSSTVPAWKRIGLSVKKDSGDDSLNIATTRVENADLTTKQIKKLSNKTKAQSQHKIEKKKPPKRIKLPKSERPPPPVKDQLTYLKQFETDRDNWKFSKQKQNWILKNIKNIPQEYETSLAVYIESLQGGSRDRLIPELKQVIEKWNVQYEEAERKIEEELAKKAEGSETSNEEKEKKESEPEKASEVNLEYAVRCFNLLKKL
;
A
#
# COMPACT_ATOMS: atom_id res chain seq x y z
N MET A 1 38.98 -58.50 -23.94
CA MET A 1 38.75 -57.11 -23.49
C MET A 1 38.46 -56.24 -24.72
N SER A 2 37.19 -56.08 -25.07
CA SER A 2 36.78 -55.34 -26.29
C SER A 2 36.67 -53.85 -25.96
N SER A 3 37.58 -53.03 -26.50
CA SER A 3 37.51 -51.58 -26.35
C SER A 3 36.39 -51.02 -27.24
N THR A 4 35.37 -50.44 -26.62
CA THR A 4 34.28 -49.78 -27.35
C THR A 4 34.81 -48.50 -27.98
N VAL A 5 34.93 -48.50 -29.31
CA VAL A 5 35.32 -47.32 -30.08
C VAL A 5 34.21 -46.27 -29.97
N PRO A 6 34.49 -45.09 -29.41
CA PRO A 6 33.49 -44.03 -29.25
C PRO A 6 32.92 -43.58 -30.60
N ALA A 7 31.63 -43.25 -30.62
CA ALA A 7 30.89 -42.90 -31.84
C ALA A 7 31.56 -41.78 -32.66
N TRP A 8 32.22 -40.83 -32.01
CA TRP A 8 32.88 -39.70 -32.67
C TRP A 8 34.09 -40.12 -33.52
N LYS A 9 34.77 -41.20 -33.14
CA LYS A 9 35.88 -41.78 -33.90
C LYS A 9 35.41 -42.60 -35.10
N ARG A 10 34.17 -43.11 -35.08
CA ARG A 10 33.54 -43.80 -36.22
C ARG A 10 33.07 -42.83 -37.31
N ILE A 11 32.79 -41.58 -36.95
CA ILE A 11 32.34 -40.50 -37.85
C ILE A 11 33.50 -39.71 -38.48
N GLY A 12 34.75 -40.10 -38.22
CA GLY A 12 35.93 -39.47 -38.85
C GLY A 12 36.32 -38.12 -38.25
N LEU A 13 35.76 -37.74 -37.09
CA LEU A 13 36.15 -36.53 -36.38
C LEU A 13 37.45 -36.78 -35.60
N SER A 14 38.56 -36.22 -36.08
CA SER A 14 39.85 -36.26 -35.39
C SER A 14 39.93 -35.11 -34.37
N VAL A 15 40.06 -35.44 -33.08
CA VAL A 15 40.40 -34.44 -32.06
C VAL A 15 41.89 -34.13 -32.22
N LYS A 16 42.18 -32.99 -32.84
CA LYS A 16 43.54 -32.46 -32.90
C LYS A 16 43.91 -32.04 -31.47
N LYS A 17 44.82 -32.79 -30.86
CA LYS A 17 45.40 -32.45 -29.56
C LYS A 17 46.44 -31.36 -29.78
N ASP A 18 45.99 -30.17 -30.13
CA ASP A 18 46.86 -29.00 -30.16
C ASP A 18 47.13 -28.54 -28.72
N SER A 19 48.42 -28.45 -28.46
CA SER A 19 49.12 -28.10 -27.24
C SER A 19 48.62 -26.84 -26.52
N GLY A 20 48.50 -26.95 -25.19
CA GLY A 20 48.99 -25.89 -24.31
C GLY A 20 47.98 -24.88 -23.73
N ASP A 21 46.67 -25.13 -23.76
CA ASP A 21 45.73 -24.29 -23.00
C ASP A 21 44.77 -25.16 -22.15
N ASP A 22 45.12 -25.31 -20.87
CA ASP A 22 44.35 -26.05 -19.86
C ASP A 22 43.00 -25.38 -19.50
N SER A 23 42.65 -24.27 -20.15
CA SER A 23 41.42 -23.52 -19.90
C SER A 23 40.12 -24.24 -20.33
N LEU A 24 40.21 -25.31 -21.13
CA LEU A 24 39.04 -26.05 -21.62
C LEU A 24 38.78 -27.37 -20.87
N ASN A 25 39.75 -27.92 -20.14
CA ASN A 25 39.58 -29.17 -19.38
C ASN A 25 38.68 -28.99 -18.14
N ILE A 26 38.56 -27.77 -17.63
CA ILE A 26 37.71 -27.43 -16.47
C ILE A 26 36.20 -27.55 -16.78
N ALA A 27 35.80 -27.50 -18.06
CA ALA A 27 34.40 -27.61 -18.44
C ALA A 27 33.85 -29.05 -18.36
N THR A 28 34.73 -30.06 -18.37
CA THR A 28 34.36 -31.48 -18.35
C THR A 28 34.52 -32.14 -16.98
N THR A 29 35.18 -31.50 -16.02
CA THR A 29 35.26 -32.00 -14.64
C THR A 29 34.08 -31.48 -13.82
N ARG A 30 33.36 -32.40 -13.17
CA ARG A 30 32.20 -32.10 -12.33
C ARG A 30 32.66 -31.21 -11.16
N VAL A 31 32.13 -29.98 -11.11
CA VAL A 31 32.53 -28.89 -10.19
C VAL A 31 32.50 -29.29 -8.70
N GLU A 32 31.79 -30.36 -8.35
CA GLU A 32 31.58 -30.84 -6.98
C GLU A 32 32.84 -31.44 -6.32
N ASN A 33 33.88 -31.86 -7.06
CA ASN A 33 35.06 -32.55 -6.50
C ASN A 33 36.40 -31.83 -6.73
N ALA A 34 36.40 -30.54 -7.10
CA ALA A 34 37.63 -29.79 -7.32
C ALA A 34 37.82 -28.75 -6.20
N ASP A 35 38.95 -28.81 -5.50
CA ASP A 35 39.39 -27.79 -4.55
C ASP A 35 39.76 -26.50 -5.30
N LEU A 36 38.75 -25.74 -5.69
CA LEU A 36 38.91 -24.51 -6.47
C LEU A 36 39.20 -23.33 -5.54
N THR A 37 40.21 -22.54 -5.90
CA THR A 37 40.52 -21.31 -5.16
C THR A 37 39.41 -20.26 -5.34
N THR A 38 39.24 -19.35 -4.36
CA THR A 38 38.21 -18.30 -4.39
C THR A 38 38.27 -17.40 -5.64
N LYS A 39 39.47 -17.22 -6.21
CA LYS A 39 39.68 -16.48 -7.47
C LYS A 39 39.15 -17.24 -8.69
N GLN A 40 39.27 -18.58 -8.71
CA GLN A 40 38.75 -19.42 -9.80
C GLN A 40 37.22 -19.51 -9.76
N ILE A 41 36.63 -19.62 -8.56
CA ILE A 41 35.17 -19.61 -8.36
C ILE A 41 34.54 -18.30 -8.84
N LYS A 42 35.15 -17.15 -8.52
CA LYS A 42 34.69 -15.83 -9.00
C LYS A 42 34.77 -15.69 -10.52
N LYS A 43 35.78 -16.27 -11.17
CA LYS A 43 35.89 -16.27 -12.63
C LYS A 43 34.81 -17.16 -13.28
N LEU A 44 34.54 -18.34 -12.71
CA LEU A 44 33.49 -19.24 -13.19
C LEU A 44 32.08 -18.63 -13.07
N SER A 45 31.77 -17.95 -11.96
CA SER A 45 30.46 -17.30 -11.76
C SER A 45 30.24 -16.07 -12.65
N ASN A 46 31.29 -15.28 -12.94
CA ASN A 46 31.20 -14.19 -13.90
C ASN A 46 31.03 -14.69 -15.34
N LYS A 47 31.69 -15.80 -15.70
CA LYS A 47 31.57 -16.38 -17.05
C LYS A 47 30.17 -16.95 -17.31
N THR A 48 29.55 -17.57 -16.31
CA THR A 48 28.15 -18.05 -16.40
C THR A 48 27.14 -16.91 -16.50
N LYS A 49 27.36 -15.78 -15.80
CA LYS A 49 26.54 -14.57 -15.96
C LYS A 49 26.70 -13.91 -17.33
N ALA A 50 27.90 -13.93 -17.91
CA ALA A 50 28.14 -13.38 -19.24
C ALA A 50 27.54 -14.24 -20.36
N GLN A 51 27.55 -15.57 -20.21
CA GLN A 51 26.97 -16.49 -21.21
C GLN A 51 25.44 -16.61 -21.12
N SER A 52 24.82 -16.35 -19.97
CA SER A 52 23.36 -16.34 -19.84
C SER A 52 22.68 -15.10 -20.46
N GLN A 53 23.45 -14.07 -20.80
CA GLN A 53 22.94 -12.86 -21.46
C GLN A 53 22.77 -12.99 -22.98
N HIS A 54 23.27 -14.08 -23.59
CA HIS A 54 23.15 -14.34 -25.04
C HIS A 54 22.21 -15.50 -25.42
N LYS A 55 21.28 -15.88 -24.55
CA LYS A 55 20.15 -16.72 -24.95
C LYS A 55 19.03 -15.83 -25.43
N ILE A 56 18.75 -15.85 -26.73
CA ILE A 56 17.57 -15.23 -27.36
C ILE A 56 16.34 -15.89 -26.73
N GLU A 57 15.85 -15.30 -25.65
CA GLU A 57 14.56 -15.64 -25.06
C GLU A 57 13.49 -15.24 -26.09
N LYS A 58 12.83 -16.23 -26.70
CA LYS A 58 11.50 -16.02 -27.29
C LYS A 58 10.57 -15.64 -26.14
N LYS A 59 10.58 -14.36 -25.77
CA LYS A 59 9.69 -13.76 -24.78
C LYS A 59 8.26 -14.05 -25.25
N LYS A 60 7.47 -14.72 -24.42
CA LYS A 60 6.01 -14.80 -24.61
C LYS A 60 5.51 -13.37 -24.87
N PRO A 61 4.55 -13.15 -25.80
CA PRO A 61 4.09 -11.80 -26.12
C PRO A 61 3.68 -11.09 -24.81
N PRO A 62 4.17 -9.86 -24.58
CA PRO A 62 3.91 -9.17 -23.33
C PRO A 62 2.40 -9.03 -23.14
N LYS A 63 1.87 -9.60 -22.04
CA LYS A 63 0.49 -9.38 -21.60
C LYS A 63 0.33 -7.87 -21.35
N ARG A 64 -0.22 -7.19 -22.37
CA ARG A 64 -0.59 -5.77 -22.41
C ARG A 64 0.60 -4.80 -22.38
N ILE A 65 0.79 -4.05 -23.46
CA ILE A 65 1.70 -2.90 -23.52
C ILE A 65 1.19 -1.87 -22.52
N LYS A 66 1.90 -1.69 -21.40
CA LYS A 66 1.53 -0.68 -20.41
C LYS A 66 2.21 0.62 -20.82
N LEU A 67 1.45 1.66 -21.17
CA LEU A 67 1.97 3.03 -21.41
C LEU A 67 2.94 3.44 -20.29
N PRO A 68 3.99 4.24 -20.53
CA PRO A 68 4.90 4.69 -19.47
C PRO A 68 4.12 5.35 -18.33
N LYS A 69 4.60 5.22 -17.09
CA LYS A 69 3.89 5.71 -15.88
C LYS A 69 3.56 7.20 -15.96
N SER A 70 4.34 7.97 -16.74
CA SER A 70 4.16 9.40 -16.99
C SER A 70 2.97 9.74 -17.89
N GLU A 71 2.53 8.84 -18.76
CA GLU A 71 1.45 9.10 -19.75
C GLU A 71 0.11 8.50 -19.34
N ARG A 72 0.07 7.78 -18.21
CA ARG A 72 -1.20 7.23 -17.72
C ARG A 72 -1.95 8.33 -16.97
N PRO A 73 -3.19 8.67 -17.37
CA PRO A 73 -4.01 9.55 -16.56
C PRO A 73 -4.14 8.95 -15.16
N PRO A 74 -4.08 9.78 -14.10
CA PRO A 74 -4.36 9.28 -12.76
C PRO A 74 -5.76 8.65 -12.78
N PRO A 75 -5.95 7.51 -12.09
CA PRO A 75 -7.27 6.91 -12.00
C PRO A 75 -8.25 7.95 -11.43
N PRO A 76 -9.47 8.05 -12.00
CA PRO A 76 -10.44 9.07 -11.61
C PRO A 76 -10.89 8.91 -10.15
N VAL A 77 -10.81 7.69 -9.62
CA VAL A 77 -11.15 7.34 -8.24
C VAL A 77 -9.91 6.82 -7.53
N LYS A 78 -9.68 7.26 -6.30
CA LYS A 78 -8.58 6.78 -5.44
C LYS A 78 -8.66 5.25 -5.29
N ASP A 79 -7.54 4.55 -5.48
CA ASP A 79 -7.43 3.09 -5.40
C ASP A 79 -7.92 2.48 -4.07
N GLN A 80 -7.99 3.27 -3.00
CA GLN A 80 -8.47 2.89 -1.68
C GLN A 80 -10.00 2.87 -1.59
N LEU A 81 -10.67 3.78 -2.30
CA LEU A 81 -12.13 3.81 -2.39
C LEU A 81 -12.63 2.65 -3.25
N THR A 82 -11.94 2.37 -4.37
CA THR A 82 -12.20 1.17 -5.18
C THR A 82 -12.00 -0.11 -4.37
N TYR A 83 -11.03 -0.13 -3.45
CA TYR A 83 -10.79 -1.28 -2.57
C TYR A 83 -11.90 -1.52 -1.56
N LEU A 84 -12.51 -0.46 -1.01
CA LEU A 84 -13.71 -0.58 -0.17
C LEU A 84 -14.89 -1.12 -0.97
N LYS A 85 -15.13 -0.57 -2.17
CA LYS A 85 -16.21 -1.03 -3.04
C LYS A 85 -16.03 -2.48 -3.48
N GLN A 86 -14.79 -2.88 -3.80
CA GLN A 86 -14.47 -4.26 -4.14
C GLN A 86 -14.69 -5.20 -2.95
N PHE A 87 -14.38 -4.75 -1.73
CA PHE A 87 -14.62 -5.56 -0.53
C PHE A 87 -16.10 -5.91 -0.34
N GLU A 88 -17.00 -4.96 -0.63
CA GLU A 88 -18.45 -5.16 -0.56
C GLU A 88 -19.01 -5.96 -1.74
N THR A 89 -18.56 -5.67 -2.96
CA THR A 89 -19.12 -6.24 -4.20
C THR A 89 -18.53 -7.59 -4.61
N ASP A 90 -17.24 -7.80 -4.37
CA ASP A 90 -16.48 -8.97 -4.82
C ASP A 90 -15.50 -9.41 -3.73
N ARG A 91 -16.07 -10.01 -2.68
CA ARG A 91 -15.33 -10.49 -1.52
C ARG A 91 -14.36 -11.62 -1.88
N ASP A 92 -14.69 -12.45 -2.86
CA ASP A 92 -13.93 -13.64 -3.26
C ASP A 92 -12.62 -13.29 -3.97
N ASN A 93 -12.66 -12.30 -4.88
CA ASN A 93 -11.44 -11.83 -5.55
C ASN A 93 -10.71 -10.71 -4.78
N TRP A 94 -11.24 -10.31 -3.63
CA TRP A 94 -10.63 -9.26 -2.82
C TRP A 94 -9.34 -9.74 -2.17
N LYS A 95 -8.26 -9.01 -2.40
CA LYS A 95 -6.96 -9.29 -1.79
C LYS A 95 -6.62 -8.24 -0.76
N PHE A 96 -6.41 -8.69 0.49
CA PHE A 96 -6.00 -7.82 1.59
C PHE A 96 -4.74 -7.02 1.23
N SER A 97 -4.81 -5.70 1.42
CA SER A 97 -3.68 -4.79 1.27
C SER A 97 -3.53 -3.92 2.52
N LYS A 98 -2.51 -4.21 3.31
CA LYS A 98 -2.19 -3.46 4.55
C LYS A 98 -1.98 -1.97 4.29
N GLN A 99 -1.37 -1.62 3.15
CA GLN A 99 -1.17 -0.22 2.78
C GLN A 99 -2.50 0.52 2.60
N LYS A 100 -3.47 -0.13 1.94
CA LYS A 100 -4.82 0.44 1.75
C LYS A 100 -5.58 0.50 3.07
N GLN A 101 -5.50 -0.54 3.90
CA GLN A 101 -6.09 -0.53 5.26
C GLN A 101 -5.55 0.64 6.09
N ASN A 102 -4.22 0.78 6.20
CA ASN A 102 -3.61 1.88 6.96
C ASN A 102 -4.03 3.25 6.42
N TRP A 103 -4.19 3.39 5.11
CA TRP A 103 -4.69 4.62 4.50
C TRP A 103 -6.14 4.88 4.88
N ILE A 104 -7.01 3.87 4.81
CA ILE A 104 -8.43 3.97 5.17
C ILE A 104 -8.57 4.40 6.62
N LEU A 105 -7.89 3.72 7.55
CA LEU A 105 -7.95 4.03 8.99
C LEU A 105 -7.48 5.46 9.30
N LYS A 106 -6.43 5.94 8.63
CA LYS A 106 -5.95 7.32 8.78
C LYS A 106 -6.86 8.38 8.18
N ASN A 107 -7.68 8.02 7.20
CA ASN A 107 -8.48 8.96 6.41
C ASN A 107 -9.99 8.77 6.61
N ILE A 108 -10.44 8.14 7.69
CA ILE A 108 -11.87 7.89 7.96
C ILE A 108 -12.69 9.18 7.82
N LYS A 109 -12.20 10.31 8.35
CA LYS A 109 -12.84 11.64 8.22
C LYS A 109 -13.05 12.10 6.76
N ASN A 110 -12.13 11.74 5.86
CA ASN A 110 -12.07 12.29 4.50
C ASN A 110 -12.69 11.37 3.44
N ILE A 111 -13.23 10.22 3.83
CA ILE A 111 -13.88 9.28 2.92
C ILE A 111 -15.27 9.83 2.56
N PRO A 112 -15.62 9.97 1.26
CA PRO A 112 -16.93 10.46 0.83
C PRO A 112 -18.08 9.58 1.33
N GLN A 113 -19.25 10.19 1.51
CA GLN A 113 -20.43 9.54 2.05
C GLN A 113 -20.95 8.39 1.17
N GLU A 114 -20.69 8.43 -0.14
CA GLU A 114 -21.02 7.35 -1.09
C GLU A 114 -20.43 5.99 -0.70
N TYR A 115 -19.32 5.98 0.06
CA TYR A 115 -18.62 4.78 0.49
C TYR A 115 -18.88 4.43 1.96
N GLU A 116 -19.83 5.08 2.66
CA GLU A 116 -20.09 4.77 4.07
C GLU A 116 -20.51 3.32 4.29
N THR A 117 -21.35 2.78 3.40
CA THR A 117 -21.84 1.39 3.54
C THR A 117 -20.67 0.42 3.44
N SER A 118 -19.86 0.54 2.38
CA SER A 118 -18.67 -0.28 2.19
C SER A 118 -17.67 -0.11 3.34
N LEU A 119 -17.51 1.11 3.87
CA LEU A 119 -16.63 1.41 4.99
C LEU A 119 -17.11 0.76 6.28
N ALA A 120 -18.40 0.83 6.59
CA ALA A 120 -18.99 0.23 7.79
C ALA A 120 -18.81 -1.29 7.80
N VAL A 121 -19.12 -1.97 6.69
CA VAL A 121 -18.91 -3.43 6.55
C VAL A 121 -17.42 -3.78 6.65
N TYR A 122 -16.55 -2.95 6.08
CA TYR A 122 -15.10 -3.15 6.19
C TYR A 122 -14.61 -3.03 7.63
N ILE A 123 -15.05 -2.00 8.35
CA ILE A 123 -14.68 -1.75 9.75
C ILE A 123 -15.21 -2.86 10.65
N GLU A 124 -16.44 -3.33 10.44
CA GLU A 124 -17.03 -4.48 11.16
C GLU A 124 -16.16 -5.74 11.02
N SER A 125 -15.56 -5.96 9.85
CA SER A 125 -14.67 -7.10 9.61
C SER A 125 -13.27 -6.97 10.23
N LEU A 126 -12.91 -5.82 10.80
CA LEU A 126 -11.60 -5.61 11.40
C LEU A 126 -11.43 -6.43 12.68
N GLN A 127 -10.31 -7.14 12.77
CA GLN A 127 -9.98 -7.97 13.92
C GLN A 127 -8.57 -7.64 14.47
N GLY A 128 -8.38 -7.95 15.75
CA GLY A 128 -7.11 -7.77 16.48
C GLY A 128 -6.69 -6.31 16.65
N GLY A 129 -5.38 -6.07 16.78
CA GLY A 129 -4.85 -4.78 17.21
C GLY A 129 -5.16 -3.57 16.31
N SER A 130 -5.64 -3.78 15.08
CA SER A 130 -6.14 -2.66 14.25
C SER A 130 -7.45 -2.10 14.77
N ARG A 131 -8.35 -2.99 15.21
CA ARG A 131 -9.62 -2.66 15.85
C ARG A 131 -9.40 -2.08 17.24
N ASP A 132 -8.52 -2.70 18.03
CA ASP A 132 -8.26 -2.25 19.41
C ASP A 132 -7.68 -0.83 19.47
N ARG A 133 -6.95 -0.40 18.43
CA ARG A 133 -6.47 0.99 18.29
C ARG A 133 -7.55 1.94 17.77
N LEU A 134 -8.42 1.48 16.88
CA LEU A 134 -9.45 2.32 16.28
C LEU A 134 -10.54 2.70 17.30
N ILE A 135 -10.96 1.77 18.15
CA ILE A 135 -12.02 2.02 19.15
C ILE A 135 -11.70 3.24 20.06
N PRO A 136 -10.52 3.34 20.71
CA PRO A 136 -10.21 4.49 21.54
C PRO A 136 -10.08 5.78 20.72
N GLU A 137 -9.58 5.72 19.48
CA GLU A 137 -9.54 6.89 18.59
C GLU A 137 -10.96 7.41 18.30
N LEU A 138 -11.91 6.53 17.98
CA LEU A 138 -13.31 6.90 17.74
C LEU A 138 -13.97 7.46 19.02
N LYS A 139 -13.73 6.84 20.18
CA LYS A 139 -14.25 7.33 21.47
C LYS A 139 -13.72 8.71 21.82
N GLN A 140 -12.43 8.96 21.59
CA GLN A 140 -11.82 10.25 21.86
C GLN A 140 -12.43 11.37 21.00
N VAL A 141 -12.79 11.07 19.75
CA VAL A 141 -13.50 12.04 18.89
C VAL A 141 -14.87 12.39 19.47
N ILE A 142 -15.61 11.38 19.94
CA ILE A 142 -16.93 11.58 20.56
C ILE A 142 -16.81 12.38 21.86
N GLU A 143 -15.83 12.07 22.70
CA GLU A 143 -15.58 12.79 23.96
C GLU A 143 -15.23 14.26 23.70
N LYS A 144 -14.35 14.54 22.74
CA LYS A 144 -14.05 15.91 22.32
C LYS A 144 -15.28 16.65 21.83
N TRP A 145 -16.17 15.98 21.10
CA TRP A 145 -17.43 16.55 20.65
C TRP A 145 -18.38 16.84 21.82
N ASN A 146 -18.49 15.94 22.80
CA ASN A 146 -19.33 16.16 23.98
C ASN A 146 -18.87 17.38 24.80
N VAL A 147 -17.56 17.55 25.00
CA VAL A 147 -17.01 18.74 25.69
C VAL A 147 -17.34 20.02 24.91
N GLN A 148 -17.19 19.99 23.58
CA GLN A 148 -17.54 21.14 22.73
C GLN A 148 -19.04 21.47 22.79
N TYR A 149 -19.87 20.43 22.87
CA TYR A 149 -21.32 20.57 23.00
C TYR A 149 -21.70 21.20 24.35
N GLU A 150 -21.14 20.73 25.47
CA GLU A 150 -21.36 21.31 26.81
C GLU A 150 -20.91 22.79 26.88
N GLU A 151 -19.76 23.11 26.30
CA GLU A 151 -19.29 24.50 26.22
C GLU A 151 -20.20 25.39 25.36
N ALA A 152 -20.75 24.85 24.28
CA ALA A 152 -21.70 25.54 23.43
C ALA A 152 -23.03 25.78 24.17
N GLU A 153 -23.56 24.78 24.87
CA GLU A 153 -24.77 24.92 25.69
C GLU A 153 -24.60 25.98 26.77
N ARG A 154 -23.47 26.00 27.49
CA ARG A 154 -23.20 27.02 28.51
C ARG A 154 -23.19 28.44 27.93
N LYS A 155 -22.57 28.63 26.76
CA LYS A 155 -22.55 29.94 26.08
C LYS A 155 -23.95 30.38 25.66
N ILE A 156 -24.76 29.46 25.14
CA ILE A 156 -26.15 29.73 24.76
C ILE A 156 -26.97 30.13 25.99
N GLU A 157 -26.84 29.42 27.10
CA GLU A 157 -27.55 29.73 28.36
C GLU A 157 -27.16 31.11 28.90
N GLU A 158 -25.86 31.45 28.89
CA GLU A 158 -25.37 32.77 29.30
C GLU A 158 -25.89 33.90 28.38
N GLU A 159 -25.96 33.68 27.07
CA GLU A 159 -26.54 34.64 26.12
C GLU A 159 -28.05 34.80 26.30
N LEU A 160 -28.77 33.71 26.55
CA LEU A 160 -30.21 33.72 26.85
C LEU A 160 -30.49 34.47 28.16
N ALA A 161 -29.69 34.24 29.21
CA ALA A 161 -29.79 34.96 30.47
C ALA A 161 -29.56 36.47 30.28
N LYS A 162 -28.51 36.88 29.56
CA LYS A 162 -28.23 38.29 29.24
C LYS A 162 -29.35 38.95 28.42
N LYS A 163 -29.97 38.19 27.51
CA LYS A 163 -31.09 38.66 26.70
C LYS A 163 -32.39 38.76 27.51
N ALA A 164 -32.60 37.86 28.47
CA ALA A 164 -33.74 37.88 29.40
C ALA A 164 -33.63 39.00 30.45
N GLU A 165 -32.41 39.40 30.84
CA GLU A 165 -32.15 40.50 31.79
C GLU A 165 -32.27 41.93 31.19
N GLY A 166 -32.68 42.06 29.91
CA GLY A 166 -33.18 43.33 29.37
C GLY A 166 -32.13 44.43 29.18
N SER A 167 -31.09 44.18 28.39
CA SER A 167 -30.34 45.26 27.72
C SER A 167 -30.72 45.34 26.24
N GLU A 168 -31.61 46.29 25.91
CA GLU A 168 -31.65 46.84 24.56
C GLU A 168 -30.38 47.67 24.36
N THR A 169 -29.42 47.14 23.61
CA THR A 169 -28.50 47.98 22.84
C THR A 169 -28.70 47.65 21.37
N SER A 170 -29.57 48.43 20.73
CA SER A 170 -29.52 48.69 19.31
C SER A 170 -28.14 49.26 18.95
N ASN A 171 -27.32 48.53 18.20
CA ASN A 171 -26.52 49.16 17.15
C ASN A 171 -26.13 48.15 16.07
N GLU A 172 -26.46 48.52 14.84
CA GLU A 172 -26.02 47.88 13.60
C GLU A 172 -24.51 48.00 13.40
N GLU A 173 -23.98 46.98 12.70
CA GLU A 173 -22.77 46.94 11.88
C GLU A 173 -21.45 47.46 12.46
N LYS A 174 -20.55 46.51 12.73
CA LYS A 174 -19.16 46.65 12.26
C LYS A 174 -18.58 45.32 11.83
N GLU A 175 -18.51 45.18 10.52
CA GLU A 175 -17.56 44.35 9.79
C GLU A 175 -16.17 44.43 10.46
N LYS A 176 -15.68 43.29 10.95
CA LYS A 176 -14.25 43.05 11.17
C LYS A 176 -13.90 41.71 10.54
N LYS A 177 -13.40 41.80 9.31
CA LYS A 177 -12.30 40.96 8.83
C LYS A 177 -11.16 40.96 9.86
N GLU A 178 -10.44 39.83 9.90
CA GLU A 178 -9.27 39.52 10.73
C GLU A 178 -9.65 39.13 12.17
N SER A 179 -9.42 37.90 12.64
CA SER A 179 -8.33 36.97 12.36
C SER A 179 -8.86 35.54 12.21
N GLU A 180 -8.17 34.69 11.45
CA GLU A 180 -8.17 33.26 11.74
C GLU A 180 -7.47 33.07 13.10
N PRO A 181 -8.13 32.60 14.17
CA PRO A 181 -7.48 31.69 15.07
C PRO A 181 -7.85 30.30 14.55
N GLU A 182 -6.93 29.69 13.82
CA GLU A 182 -6.75 28.24 13.77
C GLU A 182 -7.99 27.41 14.21
N LYS A 183 -9.00 27.25 13.33
CA LYS A 183 -10.11 26.30 13.52
C LYS A 183 -9.61 24.85 13.38
N ALA A 184 -8.56 24.51 14.11
CA ALA A 184 -7.89 23.22 14.07
C ALA A 184 -8.46 22.23 15.10
N SER A 185 -9.31 22.68 16.03
CA SER A 185 -9.78 21.88 17.16
C SER A 185 -11.28 21.57 17.18
N GLU A 186 -12.12 22.26 16.41
CA GLU A 186 -13.57 21.98 16.34
C GLU A 186 -13.80 20.62 15.65
N VAL A 187 -14.30 19.65 16.42
CA VAL A 187 -14.79 18.39 15.87
C VAL A 187 -16.08 18.72 15.14
N ASN A 188 -16.29 18.16 13.95
CA ASN A 188 -17.52 18.41 13.19
C ASN A 188 -18.63 17.45 13.67
N LEU A 189 -19.87 17.94 13.84
CA LEU A 189 -21.03 17.13 14.23
C LEU A 189 -21.20 15.89 13.34
N GLU A 190 -21.13 16.07 12.03
CA GLU A 190 -21.28 14.99 11.04
C GLU A 190 -20.23 13.89 11.27
N TYR A 191 -18.99 14.31 11.55
CA TYR A 191 -17.90 13.39 11.85
C TYR A 191 -18.09 12.67 13.19
N ALA A 192 -18.56 13.36 14.23
CA ALA A 192 -18.85 12.75 15.54
C ALA A 192 -19.98 11.71 15.44
N VAL A 193 -21.06 12.02 14.73
CA VAL A 193 -22.17 11.10 14.45
C VAL A 193 -21.69 9.90 13.64
N ARG A 194 -20.83 10.13 12.64
CA ARG A 194 -20.19 9.07 11.87
C ARG A 194 -19.36 8.15 12.77
N CYS A 195 -18.52 8.70 13.66
CA CYS A 195 -17.74 7.92 14.62
C CYS A 195 -18.63 7.07 15.54
N PHE A 196 -19.74 7.62 16.03
CA PHE A 196 -20.71 6.89 16.83
C PHE A 196 -21.33 5.71 16.07
N ASN A 197 -21.73 5.94 14.82
CA ASN A 197 -22.28 4.89 13.96
C ASN A 197 -21.27 3.78 13.67
N LEU A 198 -20.00 4.12 13.44
CA LEU A 198 -18.93 3.16 13.25
C LEU A 198 -18.63 2.35 14.52
N LEU A 199 -18.64 3.00 15.68
CA LEU A 199 -18.44 2.34 16.97
C LEU A 199 -19.56 1.33 17.23
N LYS A 200 -20.82 1.67 16.91
CA LYS A 200 -21.96 0.74 17.04
C LYS A 200 -21.83 -0.52 16.19
N LYS A 201 -21.05 -0.49 15.11
CA LYS A 201 -20.79 -1.63 14.21
C LYS A 201 -19.60 -2.49 14.62
N LEU A 202 -18.73 -1.97 15.49
CA LEU A 202 -17.58 -2.68 16.02
C LEU A 202 -17.99 -3.51 17.24
#